data_AF-A0A957VP10-F1
#
_entry.id   AF-A0A957VP10-F1
#
_cell.length_a   1.000
_cell.length_b   1.000
_cell.length_c   1.000
_cell.angle_alpha   90.00
_cell.angle_beta   90.00
_cell.angle_gamma   90.00
#
_symmetry.space_group_name_H-M   'P 1'
#
loop_
_entity.id
_entity.type
_entity.pdbx_description
1 polymer ?
#
loop_
_entity_poly.entity_id
_entity_poly.type
_entity_poly.pdbx_seq_one_letter_code
_entity_poly.pdbx_strand_id
1 'polypeptide(L)'
;TNGITSGIFGMYRNALPITMPNDRQTLNVAMRGCAVPPDEARLVFIRDTLTLDRIYVSPSLRAAVEAHPRLTITGEVPLQFDDNGVMCSPWEMGE
;
A
#
# COMPACT_ATOMS: atom_id res chain seq x y z
N THR A 1 -6.64 -3.35 -18.79
CA THR A 1 -5.25 -3.35 -19.29
C THR A 1 -4.64 -4.73 -19.16
N ASN A 2 -4.14 -5.31 -20.26
CA ASN A 2 -3.47 -6.62 -20.25
C ASN A 2 -2.26 -6.68 -19.30
N GLY A 3 -1.72 -5.52 -18.92
CA GLY A 3 -0.62 -5.41 -17.96
C GLY A 3 -0.85 -6.04 -16.59
N ILE A 4 -2.11 -6.18 -16.11
CA ILE A 4 -2.41 -6.89 -14.86
C ILE A 4 -2.67 -8.38 -15.13
N THR A 5 -3.44 -8.69 -16.18
CA THR A 5 -3.88 -10.07 -16.47
C THR A 5 -2.78 -10.95 -17.05
N SER A 6 -1.72 -10.37 -17.61
CA SER A 6 -0.47 -11.07 -17.97
C SER A 6 0.38 -11.46 -16.75
N GLY A 7 -0.11 -11.23 -15.53
CA GLY A 7 0.53 -11.62 -14.29
C GLY A 7 1.70 -10.71 -13.91
N ILE A 8 2.53 -11.20 -12.98
CA ILE A 8 3.60 -10.43 -12.34
C ILE A 8 4.60 -9.83 -13.36
N PHE A 9 4.93 -10.57 -14.44
CA PHE A 9 5.80 -10.07 -15.50
C PHE A 9 5.20 -8.89 -16.29
N GLY A 10 3.88 -8.92 -16.49
CA GLY A 10 3.16 -7.79 -17.07
C GLY A 10 3.26 -6.58 -16.15
N MET A 11 3.00 -6.77 -14.85
CA MET A 11 3.05 -5.72 -13.85
C MET A 11 4.44 -5.06 -13.74
N TYR A 12 5.52 -5.83 -13.73
CA TYR A 12 6.89 -5.32 -13.71
C TYR A 12 7.31 -4.54 -14.96
N ARG A 13 6.71 -4.84 -16.11
CA ARG A 13 7.06 -4.21 -17.40
C ARG A 13 6.12 -3.07 -17.79
N ASN A 14 5.06 -2.83 -17.03
CA ASN A 14 4.18 -1.69 -17.27
C ASN A 14 4.92 -0.41 -16.88
N ALA A 15 5.16 0.45 -17.86
CA ALA A 15 5.74 1.79 -17.65
C ALA A 15 4.68 2.86 -17.35
N LEU A 16 3.41 2.48 -17.21
CA LEU A 16 2.30 3.37 -16.94
C LEU A 16 1.75 3.15 -15.52
N PRO A 17 1.31 4.21 -14.82
CA PRO A 17 0.56 4.06 -13.59
C PRO A 17 -0.66 3.16 -13.77
N ILE A 18 -0.84 2.22 -12.84
CA ILE A 18 -1.99 1.33 -12.80
C ILE A 18 -2.99 1.91 -11.80
N THR A 19 -4.14 2.35 -12.28
CA THR A 19 -5.22 2.89 -11.45
C THR A 19 -6.38 1.90 -11.38
N MET A 20 -7.01 1.74 -10.22
CA MET A 20 -8.22 0.93 -10.02
C MET A 20 -9.42 1.81 -9.65
N PRO A 21 -10.66 1.33 -9.84
CA PRO A 21 -11.87 2.06 -9.49
C PRO A 21 -11.99 2.53 -8.04
N ASN A 22 -11.40 1.79 -7.09
CA ASN A 22 -11.34 2.20 -5.68
C ASN A 22 -10.12 1.59 -4.97
N ASP A 23 -9.83 2.08 -3.77
CA ASP A 23 -8.65 1.69 -2.99
C ASP A 23 -8.65 0.21 -2.59
N ARG A 24 -9.83 -0.35 -2.30
CA ARG A 24 -9.99 -1.77 -2.02
C ARG A 24 -9.55 -2.63 -3.21
N GLN A 25 -9.93 -2.24 -4.43
CA GLN A 25 -9.51 -2.92 -5.65
C GLN A 25 -8.02 -2.68 -5.94
N THR A 26 -7.50 -1.48 -5.68
CA THR A 26 -6.05 -1.18 -5.74
C THR A 26 -5.26 -2.14 -4.87
N LEU A 27 -5.64 -2.29 -3.60
CA LEU A 27 -4.96 -3.19 -2.67
C LEU A 27 -5.08 -4.65 -3.11
N ASN A 28 -6.28 -5.10 -3.51
CA ASN A 28 -6.47 -6.48 -3.97
C ASN A 28 -5.59 -6.83 -5.18
N VAL A 29 -5.46 -5.92 -6.16
CA VAL A 29 -4.60 -6.14 -7.33
C VAL A 29 -3.13 -6.08 -6.93
N ALA A 30 -2.72 -5.15 -6.08
CA ALA A 30 -1.36 -5.07 -5.57
C ALA A 30 -0.95 -6.36 -4.84
N MET A 31 -1.81 -6.88 -3.96
CA MET A 31 -1.56 -8.12 -3.22
C MET A 31 -1.42 -9.34 -4.14
N ARG A 32 -2.29 -9.46 -5.15
CA ARG A 32 -2.15 -10.50 -6.17
C ARG A 32 -0.84 -10.37 -6.95
N GLY A 33 -0.42 -9.13 -7.23
CA GLY A 33 0.84 -8.83 -7.91
C GLY A 33 2.08 -9.15 -7.08
N CYS A 34 2.04 -8.93 -5.76
CA CYS A 34 3.15 -9.28 -4.86
C CYS A 34 3.42 -10.79 -4.82
N ALA A 35 2.39 -11.62 -5.04
CA ALA A 35 2.49 -13.08 -5.09
C ALA A 35 3.14 -13.71 -3.83
N VAL A 36 2.88 -13.13 -2.66
CA VAL A 36 3.30 -13.64 -1.33
C VAL A 36 2.09 -13.71 -0.40
N PRO A 37 2.16 -14.49 0.70
CA PRO A 37 1.14 -14.48 1.75
C PRO A 37 0.87 -13.06 2.27
N PRO A 38 -0.38 -12.73 2.65
CA PRO A 38 -0.72 -11.37 3.05
C PRO A 38 0.07 -10.81 4.24
N ASP A 39 0.46 -11.67 5.16
CA ASP A 39 1.27 -11.36 6.35
C ASP A 39 2.76 -11.11 6.03
N GLU A 40 3.25 -11.62 4.89
CA GLU A 40 4.62 -11.39 4.41
C GLU A 40 4.71 -10.17 3.47
N ALA A 41 3.59 -9.72 2.91
CA ALA A 41 3.56 -8.63 1.96
C ALA A 41 4.12 -7.33 2.56
N ARG A 42 5.09 -6.73 1.88
CA ARG A 42 5.74 -5.47 2.28
C ARG A 42 5.06 -4.31 1.56
N LEU A 43 4.18 -3.61 2.25
CA LEU A 43 3.39 -2.50 1.71
C LEU A 43 3.77 -1.20 2.39
N VAL A 44 3.75 -0.11 1.62
CA VAL A 44 3.90 1.24 2.13
C VAL A 44 2.77 2.08 1.54
N PHE A 45 2.04 2.80 2.38
CA PHE A 45 1.11 3.84 1.96
C PHE A 45 1.74 5.20 2.21
N ILE A 46 1.77 6.02 1.16
CA ILE A 46 2.19 7.43 1.20
C ILE A 46 1.03 8.28 0.69
N ARG A 47 0.80 9.44 1.30
CA ARG A 47 -0.28 10.35 0.89
C ARG A 47 0.01 10.93 -0.50
N ASP A 48 1.25 11.39 -0.67
CA ASP A 48 1.77 11.91 -1.92
C ASP A 48 3.31 11.86 -1.89
N THR A 49 3.94 12.20 -3.01
CA THR A 49 5.40 12.16 -3.16
C THR A 49 6.11 13.41 -2.63
N LEU A 50 5.37 14.43 -2.19
CA LEU A 50 5.90 15.69 -1.68
C LEU A 50 6.04 15.66 -0.15
N THR A 51 5.07 15.07 0.56
CA THR A 51 5.06 14.91 2.01
C THR A 51 5.38 13.47 2.41
N LEU A 52 6.66 13.22 2.70
CA LEU A 52 7.19 11.90 3.09
C LEU A 52 7.64 11.84 4.55
N ASP A 53 7.27 12.82 5.37
CA ASP A 53 7.53 12.83 6.81
C ASP A 53 6.68 11.79 7.56
N ARG A 54 5.52 11.43 7.00
CA ARG A 54 4.62 10.39 7.53
C ARG A 54 4.26 9.38 6.44
N ILE A 55 4.59 8.12 6.72
CA ILE A 55 4.23 6.99 5.89
C ILE A 55 3.64 5.88 6.76
N TYR A 56 2.80 5.04 6.18
CA TYR A 56 2.28 3.85 6.85
C TYR A 56 2.91 2.64 6.23
N VAL A 57 3.29 1.67 7.06
CA VAL A 57 3.95 0.45 6.61
C VAL A 57 3.17 -0.77 7.07
N SER A 58 3.22 -1.85 6.30
CA SER A 58 2.69 -3.14 6.73
C SER A 58 3.45 -3.67 7.95
N PRO A 59 2.83 -4.52 8.79
CA PRO A 59 3.48 -5.14 9.95
C PRO A 59 4.78 -5.87 9.61
N SER A 60 4.87 -6.49 8.43
CA SER A 60 6.07 -7.17 7.91
C SER A 60 7.30 -6.27 7.79
N LEU A 61 7.14 -4.95 7.78
CA LEU A 61 8.23 -3.98 7.71
C LEU A 61 8.69 -3.47 9.08
N ARG A 62 8.03 -3.86 10.18
CA ARG A 62 8.33 -3.34 11.54
C ARG A 62 9.80 -3.45 11.91
N ALA A 63 10.40 -4.63 11.76
CA ALA A 63 11.81 -4.85 12.09
C ALA A 63 12.77 -3.96 11.26
N ALA A 64 12.43 -3.72 9.98
CA ALA A 64 13.22 -2.85 9.12
C ALA A 64 13.09 -1.36 9.52
N VAL A 65 11.91 -0.94 9.99
CA VAL A 65 11.67 0.41 10.50
C VAL A 65 12.42 0.64 11.81
N GLU A 66 12.34 -0.30 12.76
CA GLU A 66 13.02 -0.21 14.06
C GLU A 66 14.55 -0.17 13.91
N ALA A 67 15.10 -0.86 12.91
CA ALA A 67 16.53 -0.84 12.62
C ALA A 67 17.02 0.44 11.92
N HIS A 68 16.12 1.27 11.37
CA HIS A 68 16.52 2.42 10.57
C HIS A 68 16.68 3.68 11.44
N PRO A 69 17.85 4.34 11.49
CA PRO A 69 18.13 5.47 12.40
C PRO A 69 17.36 6.77 12.10
N ARG A 70 16.53 6.80 11.05
CA ARG A 70 15.77 7.97 10.62
C ARG A 70 14.26 7.74 10.70
N LEU A 71 13.83 6.55 11.08
CA LEU A 71 12.43 6.20 11.18
C LEU A 71 12.09 5.97 12.65
N THR A 72 10.85 6.28 13.01
CA THR A 72 10.32 6.02 14.33
C THR A 72 8.84 5.71 14.18
N ILE A 73 8.38 4.67 14.87
CA ILE A 73 6.97 4.28 14.87
C ILE A 73 6.23 5.24 15.79
N THR A 74 5.30 6.01 15.24
CA THR A 74 4.50 7.00 15.99
C THR A 74 3.16 6.45 16.45
N GLY A 75 2.71 5.32 15.91
CA GLY A 75 1.45 4.67 16.27
C GLY A 75 1.08 3.55 15.32
N GLU A 76 -0.05 2.88 15.61
CA GLU A 76 -0.66 1.86 14.77
C GLU A 76 -2.13 2.20 14.54
N VAL A 77 -2.61 1.93 13.33
CA VAL A 77 -4.01 2.14 12.95
C VAL A 77 -4.51 0.93 12.15
N PRO A 78 -5.75 0.47 12.36
CA PRO A 78 -6.32 -0.60 11.55
C PRO A 78 -6.61 -0.08 10.14
N LEU A 79 -6.36 -0.90 9.12
CA LEU A 79 -6.77 -0.61 7.74
C LEU A 79 -8.31 -0.67 7.64
N GLN A 80 -8.93 0.40 7.15
CA GLN A 80 -10.39 0.48 7.03
C GLN A 80 -10.81 1.07 5.69
N PHE A 81 -11.98 0.63 5.23
CA PHE A 81 -12.59 1.07 3.98
C PHE A 81 -14.08 1.32 4.22
N ASP A 82 -14.66 2.27 3.51
CA ASP A 82 -16.11 2.48 3.50
C ASP A 82 -16.83 1.41 2.64
N ASP A 83 -18.17 1.57 2.55
CA ASP A 83 -19.06 0.72 1.75
C ASP A 83 -18.77 0.82 0.24
N ASN A 84 -18.17 1.92 -0.22
CA ASN A 84 -17.77 2.13 -1.62
C ASN A 84 -16.37 1.57 -1.93
N GLY A 85 -15.64 1.11 -0.91
CA GLY A 85 -14.27 0.61 -1.02
C GLY A 85 -13.20 1.70 -1.09
N VAL A 86 -13.54 2.93 -0.67
CA VAL A 86 -12.59 4.03 -0.44
C VAL A 86 -11.90 3.81 0.90
N MET A 87 -10.59 4.05 0.96
CA MET A 87 -9.78 3.85 2.16
C MET A 87 -10.00 4.99 3.17
N CYS A 88 -10.58 4.67 4.33
CA CYS A 88 -10.83 5.62 5.42
C CYS A 88 -9.69 5.68 6.44
N SER A 89 -8.88 4.63 6.51
CA SER A 89 -7.69 4.55 7.37
C SER A 89 -6.61 3.82 6.56
N PRO A 90 -5.37 4.31 6.52
CA PRO A 90 -4.73 5.11 7.56
C PRO A 90 -4.83 6.63 7.40
N TRP A 91 -5.51 7.11 6.36
CA TRP A 91 -5.71 8.53 6.17
C TRP A 91 -6.62 9.08 7.26
N GLU A 92 -6.08 9.82 8.22
CA GLU A 92 -6.92 10.72 9.00
C GLU A 92 -7.49 11.76 8.03
N MET A 93 -8.69 11.49 7.51
CA MET A 93 -9.50 12.47 6.80
C MET A 93 -10.26 13.28 7.86
N GLY A 94 -9.50 14.01 8.68
CA GLY A 94 -10.06 15.11 9.46
C GLY A 94 -10.35 16.27 8.52
N GLU A 95 -11.53 16.88 8.69
CA GLU A 95 -11.85 18.18 8.08
C GLU A 95 -10.86 19.28 8.49
#